data_AF-A0A0F9CHL2-F1
#
_entry.id   AF-A0A0F9CHL2-F1
#
_cell.length_a   1.000
_cell.length_b   1.000
_cell.length_c   1.000
_cell.angle_alpha   90.00
_cell.angle_beta   90.00
_cell.angle_gamma   90.00
#
_symmetry.space_group_name_H-M   'P 1'
#
loop_
_entity.id
_entity.type
_entity.pdbx_description
1 polymer ?
#
loop_
_entity_poly.entity_id
_entity_poly.type
_entity_poly.pdbx_seq_one_letter_code
_entity_poly.pdbx_strand_id
1 'polypeptide(L)'
;MKIIYPKDLEQRNPEFNILLLLSVNKNGCEYSDLLNEKMKISESSVNRYLRKLKRDLYIQKENINPKGEGELNVYKITSYGLERLEKIKLLEYPPEFPPEEYITQFEHKEKIIYMLNKNDFCVWGNFIDDRLNIPKSTLSDKLKNLRDKEYLEKTILKGVSKPVYRILPKGRKEFIDILKRYKFDPETIRNETIKRIEDISFENKTFFEKYGISDKNIQYQFKKYKLLLNYTDYRKSFRSDKYFNLTLLFLANNHPNHSKRSFLTEEEFCNRFELKKENLKHFLSELLEEELVPFKIFSLKLEDDINLYFHEKEKVGKMLKSVIEDYFEKNVSLLPLEVMDDKEERISSFTETDLVSIVNLVLEKHRLFKGTLRKEVLKFLPTYINFLAIKIESKQKKLAREVNKFSGEIDSLELLKTHLEASEIPENFSISESDLITKGSLFFKLEKENQKLPPLNLEDVYEVIGLLDDEVKWEKENFSEVLEIFENKYKDEDEEIYYRNLCLLLKRVEKYDDLLKAST
;
A
#
# COMPACT_ATOMS: atom_id res chain seq x y z
N MET A 1 -33.84 -39.19 24.32
CA MET A 1 -32.54 -38.93 23.66
C MET A 1 -31.69 -38.07 24.59
N LYS A 2 -30.37 -38.25 24.69
CA LYS A 2 -29.55 -37.43 25.61
C LYS A 2 -29.22 -36.09 24.93
N ILE A 3 -29.82 -35.01 25.41
CA ILE A 3 -29.58 -33.66 24.90
C ILE A 3 -28.25 -33.11 25.44
N ILE A 4 -27.47 -32.50 24.56
CA ILE A 4 -26.24 -31.80 24.89
C ILE A 4 -26.57 -30.31 25.07
N TYR A 5 -26.35 -29.80 26.28
CA TYR A 5 -26.48 -28.37 26.59
C TYR A 5 -25.10 -27.71 26.49
N PRO A 6 -24.89 -26.73 25.59
CA PRO A 6 -23.66 -25.96 25.51
C PRO A 6 -23.33 -25.26 26.84
N LYS A 7 -22.03 -25.14 27.16
CA LYS A 7 -21.58 -24.43 28.37
C LYS A 7 -21.84 -22.92 28.33
N ASP A 8 -22.00 -22.35 27.12
CA ASP A 8 -22.11 -20.91 26.88
C ASP A 8 -23.57 -20.39 26.85
N LEU A 9 -24.54 -21.15 27.36
CA LEU A 9 -25.96 -20.79 27.30
C LEU A 9 -26.37 -19.65 28.25
N GLU A 10 -25.52 -19.26 29.21
CA GLU A 10 -25.92 -18.29 30.22
C GLU A 10 -25.81 -16.82 29.73
N GLN A 11 -26.87 -16.02 29.99
CA GLN A 11 -26.97 -14.56 29.78
C GLN A 11 -27.00 -14.03 28.33
N ARG A 12 -27.42 -14.83 27.35
CA ARG A 12 -27.46 -14.41 25.93
C ARG A 12 -28.87 -14.25 25.36
N ASN A 13 -28.96 -13.72 24.13
CA ASN A 13 -30.23 -13.54 23.43
C ASN A 13 -30.97 -14.88 23.32
N PRO A 14 -32.28 -14.96 23.66
CA PRO A 14 -33.05 -16.19 23.52
C PRO A 14 -33.01 -16.80 22.10
N GLU A 15 -32.90 -15.98 21.04
CA GLU A 15 -32.72 -16.45 19.67
C GLU A 15 -31.40 -17.23 19.50
N PHE A 16 -30.32 -16.71 20.06
CA PHE A 16 -28.99 -17.34 20.03
C PHE A 16 -29.02 -18.67 20.78
N ASN A 17 -29.53 -18.68 22.00
CA ASN A 17 -29.58 -19.87 22.84
C ASN A 17 -30.36 -21.01 22.17
N ILE A 18 -31.51 -20.70 21.56
CA ILE A 18 -32.31 -21.69 20.83
C ILE A 18 -31.55 -22.23 19.62
N LEU A 19 -30.97 -21.37 18.78
CA LEU A 19 -30.21 -21.81 17.61
C LEU A 19 -28.94 -22.59 17.99
N LEU A 20 -28.22 -22.17 19.03
CA LEU A 20 -27.02 -22.84 19.51
C LEU A 20 -27.36 -24.24 20.04
N LEU A 21 -28.41 -24.38 20.86
CA LEU A 21 -28.87 -25.68 21.34
C LEU A 21 -29.24 -26.62 20.18
N LEU A 22 -29.98 -26.12 19.19
CA LEU A 22 -30.37 -26.90 18.02
C LEU A 22 -29.17 -27.27 17.13
N SER A 23 -28.12 -26.44 17.09
CA SER A 23 -26.92 -26.71 16.29
C SER A 23 -26.07 -27.86 16.83
N VAL A 24 -26.03 -28.05 18.15
CA VAL A 24 -25.24 -29.12 18.78
C VAL A 24 -26.01 -30.44 18.87
N ASN A 25 -27.34 -30.40 18.76
CA ASN A 25 -28.21 -31.57 18.80
C ASN A 25 -28.72 -31.92 17.39
N LYS A 26 -27.92 -32.68 16.61
CA LYS A 26 -28.21 -33.03 15.20
C LYS A 26 -29.59 -33.67 14.98
N ASN A 27 -30.10 -34.38 15.98
CA ASN A 27 -31.40 -35.07 15.91
C ASN A 27 -32.58 -34.16 16.26
N GLY A 28 -32.30 -32.91 16.61
CA GLY A 28 -33.27 -31.92 17.07
C GLY A 28 -33.50 -31.95 18.57
N CYS A 29 -34.31 -31.00 19.04
CA CYS A 29 -34.72 -30.87 20.43
C CYS A 29 -36.25 -30.86 20.53
N GLU A 30 -36.78 -31.45 21.59
CA GLU A 30 -38.21 -31.35 21.92
C GLU A 30 -38.51 -29.98 22.53
N TYR A 31 -39.81 -29.65 22.61
CA TYR A 31 -40.24 -28.40 23.24
C TYR A 31 -39.82 -28.31 24.71
N SER A 32 -39.89 -29.43 25.43
CA SER A 32 -39.47 -29.58 26.83
C SER A 32 -37.99 -29.26 27.04
N ASP A 33 -37.12 -29.61 26.09
CA ASP A 33 -35.68 -29.33 26.15
C ASP A 33 -35.38 -27.83 26.08
N LEU A 34 -36.24 -27.06 25.40
CA LEU A 34 -36.12 -25.61 25.28
C LEU A 34 -36.60 -24.86 26.52
N LEU A 35 -37.41 -25.51 27.36
CA LEU A 35 -37.88 -24.99 28.65
C LEU A 35 -36.96 -25.35 29.82
N ASN A 36 -35.83 -26.01 29.55
CA ASN A 36 -34.88 -26.40 30.58
C ASN A 36 -34.36 -25.16 31.35
N GLU A 37 -34.20 -25.30 32.67
CA GLU A 37 -33.69 -24.22 33.54
C GLU A 37 -32.34 -23.65 33.07
N LYS A 38 -31.50 -24.47 32.42
CA LYS A 38 -30.22 -24.05 31.83
C LYS A 38 -30.37 -23.04 30.70
N MET A 39 -31.52 -22.99 30.03
CA MET A 39 -31.78 -22.04 28.95
C MET A 39 -32.09 -20.64 29.50
N LYS A 40 -32.63 -20.53 30.73
CA LYS A 40 -33.10 -19.28 31.36
C LYS A 40 -34.07 -18.46 30.47
N ILE A 41 -34.88 -19.11 29.63
CA ILE A 41 -35.87 -18.47 28.75
C ILE A 41 -37.28 -18.78 29.27
N SER A 42 -38.16 -17.77 29.36
CA SER A 42 -39.56 -18.01 29.71
C SER A 42 -40.31 -18.74 28.60
N GLU A 43 -41.32 -19.55 28.97
CA GLU A 43 -42.15 -20.31 28.03
C GLU A 43 -42.77 -19.41 26.93
N SER A 44 -43.28 -18.24 27.33
CA SER A 44 -43.83 -17.25 26.41
C SER A 44 -42.80 -16.74 25.39
N SER A 45 -41.55 -16.57 25.82
CA SER A 45 -40.44 -16.18 24.95
C SER A 45 -40.06 -17.31 24.01
N VAL A 46 -39.92 -18.56 24.49
CA VAL A 46 -39.64 -19.73 23.64
C VAL A 46 -40.67 -19.84 22.52
N ASN A 47 -41.96 -19.77 22.85
CA ASN A 47 -43.04 -19.82 21.85
C ASN A 47 -42.94 -18.72 20.79
N ARG A 48 -42.67 -17.48 21.24
CA ARG A 48 -42.49 -16.33 20.35
C ARG A 48 -41.32 -16.54 19.39
N TYR A 49 -40.18 -16.99 19.89
CA TYR A 49 -38.98 -17.20 19.08
C TYR A 49 -39.12 -18.41 18.15
N LEU A 50 -39.71 -19.52 18.58
CA LEU A 50 -39.96 -20.66 17.71
C LEU A 50 -40.87 -20.29 16.52
N ARG A 51 -41.93 -19.51 16.75
CA ARG A 51 -42.79 -19.00 15.66
C ARG A 51 -42.00 -18.12 14.69
N LYS A 52 -41.18 -17.20 15.22
CA LYS A 52 -40.33 -16.30 14.43
C LYS A 52 -39.31 -17.09 13.60
N LEU A 53 -38.52 -17.94 14.25
CA LEU A 53 -37.46 -18.75 13.62
C LEU A 53 -38.03 -19.70 12.57
N LYS A 54 -39.21 -20.28 12.80
CA LYS A 54 -39.90 -21.12 11.82
C LYS A 54 -40.37 -20.30 10.61
N ARG A 55 -40.99 -19.14 10.84
CA ARG A 55 -41.45 -18.23 9.76
C ARG A 55 -40.27 -17.77 8.90
N ASP A 56 -39.12 -17.51 9.53
CA ASP A 56 -37.91 -17.02 8.89
C ASP A 56 -37.05 -18.18 8.31
N LEU A 57 -37.56 -19.43 8.35
CA LEU A 57 -36.95 -20.66 7.83
C LEU A 57 -35.62 -21.08 8.49
N TYR A 58 -35.32 -20.55 9.67
CA TYR A 58 -34.11 -20.90 10.43
C TYR A 58 -34.23 -22.24 11.16
N ILE A 59 -35.45 -22.67 11.46
CA ILE A 59 -35.72 -23.97 12.07
C ILE A 59 -36.89 -24.66 11.36
N GLN A 60 -36.92 -25.98 11.42
CA GLN A 60 -38.04 -26.81 11.00
C GLN A 60 -38.65 -27.55 12.19
N LYS A 61 -39.96 -27.80 12.13
CA LYS A 61 -40.73 -28.52 13.14
C LYS A 61 -41.20 -29.83 12.51
N GLU A 62 -40.75 -30.96 13.02
CA GLU A 62 -41.14 -32.30 12.58
C GLU A 62 -42.00 -32.98 13.65
N ASN A 63 -43.10 -33.60 13.24
CA ASN A 63 -43.89 -34.44 14.13
C ASN A 63 -43.41 -35.89 13.99
N ILE A 64 -42.81 -36.43 15.05
CA ILE A 64 -42.21 -37.78 15.03
C ILE A 64 -43.25 -38.85 15.41
N ASN A 65 -44.41 -38.45 15.97
CA ASN A 65 -45.50 -39.36 16.29
C ASN A 65 -46.85 -38.87 15.73
N PRO A 66 -47.06 -38.89 14.39
CA PRO A 66 -48.27 -38.36 13.78
C PRO A 66 -49.54 -39.21 14.02
N LYS A 67 -49.42 -40.41 14.64
CA LYS A 67 -50.52 -41.37 14.83
C LYS A 67 -50.75 -41.79 16.30
N GLY A 68 -49.97 -41.26 17.24
CA GLY A 68 -50.11 -41.59 18.68
C GLY A 68 -50.86 -40.52 19.48
N GLU A 69 -51.27 -40.88 20.71
CA GLU A 69 -51.82 -39.94 21.68
C GLU A 69 -50.72 -38.98 22.17
N GLY A 70 -50.55 -37.87 21.45
CA GLY A 70 -49.63 -36.79 21.79
C GLY A 70 -48.74 -36.37 20.61
N GLU A 71 -48.86 -35.10 20.19
CA GLU A 71 -47.97 -34.52 19.17
C GLU A 71 -46.55 -34.33 19.71
N LEU A 72 -45.68 -35.31 19.47
CA LEU A 72 -44.24 -35.19 19.74
C LEU A 72 -43.57 -34.40 18.63
N ASN A 73 -43.38 -33.12 18.92
CA ASN A 73 -42.80 -32.15 18.01
C ASN A 73 -41.31 -31.95 18.31
N VAL A 74 -40.47 -32.19 17.30
CA VAL A 74 -39.02 -31.97 17.37
C VAL A 74 -38.63 -30.82 16.45
N TYR A 75 -37.82 -29.93 16.98
CA TYR A 75 -37.29 -28.78 16.27
C TYR A 75 -35.86 -29.09 15.80
N LYS A 76 -35.55 -28.75 14.55
CA LYS A 76 -34.21 -28.89 13.97
C LYS A 76 -33.78 -27.57 13.35
N ILE A 77 -32.49 -27.26 13.44
CA ILE A 77 -31.90 -26.11 12.74
C ILE A 77 -31.75 -26.41 11.25
N THR A 78 -32.02 -25.42 10.39
CA THR A 78 -31.77 -25.52 8.95
C THR A 78 -30.39 -24.97 8.59
N SER A 79 -29.96 -25.11 7.33
CA SER A 79 -28.76 -24.43 6.83
C SER A 79 -28.83 -22.91 7.01
N TYR A 80 -29.98 -22.29 6.73
CA TYR A 80 -30.23 -20.87 6.99
C TYR A 80 -30.12 -20.52 8.49
N GLY A 81 -30.56 -21.42 9.36
CA GLY A 81 -30.42 -21.28 10.80
C GLY A 81 -28.96 -21.33 11.26
N LEU A 82 -28.14 -22.21 10.66
CA LEU A 82 -26.70 -22.28 10.93
C LEU A 82 -25.99 -20.99 10.49
N GLU A 83 -26.26 -20.51 9.27
CA GLU A 83 -25.72 -19.21 8.81
C GLU A 83 -26.16 -18.06 9.74
N ARG A 84 -27.39 -18.10 10.24
CA ARG A 84 -27.90 -17.12 11.18
C ARG A 84 -27.18 -17.19 12.53
N LEU A 85 -26.95 -18.40 13.04
CA LEU A 85 -26.21 -18.63 14.27
C LEU A 85 -24.79 -18.05 14.17
N GLU A 86 -24.07 -18.31 13.07
CA GLU A 86 -22.73 -17.75 12.84
C GLU A 86 -22.75 -16.21 12.80
N LYS A 87 -23.78 -15.61 12.18
CA LYS A 87 -23.94 -14.14 12.18
C LYS A 87 -24.22 -13.57 13.57
N ILE A 88 -24.99 -14.26 14.41
CA ILE A 88 -25.24 -13.81 15.79
C ILE A 88 -23.99 -14.02 16.65
N LYS A 89 -23.26 -15.13 16.47
CA LYS A 89 -21.97 -15.39 17.13
C LYS A 89 -21.02 -14.21 16.93
N LEU A 90 -20.86 -13.73 15.69
CA LEU A 90 -20.02 -12.56 15.38
C LEU A 90 -20.41 -11.28 16.14
N LEU A 91 -21.67 -11.15 16.58
CA LEU A 91 -22.17 -9.97 17.30
C LEU A 91 -22.19 -10.14 18.82
N GLU A 92 -22.13 -11.38 19.32
CA GLU A 92 -22.20 -11.71 20.74
C GLU A 92 -20.84 -12.11 21.35
N TYR A 93 -19.85 -12.48 20.54
CA TYR A 93 -18.49 -12.65 21.05
C TYR A 93 -17.93 -11.30 21.52
N PRO A 94 -17.14 -11.27 22.61
CA PRO A 94 -16.41 -10.08 23.00
C PRO A 94 -15.60 -9.60 21.80
N PRO A 95 -15.76 -8.32 21.39
CA PRO A 95 -15.02 -7.86 20.24
C PRO A 95 -13.52 -7.90 20.54
N GLU A 96 -12.72 -8.14 19.52
CA GLU A 96 -11.27 -8.03 19.59
C GLU A 96 -10.90 -6.55 19.70
N PHE A 97 -10.23 -6.17 20.79
CA PHE A 97 -9.79 -4.81 21.05
C PHE A 97 -8.35 -4.60 20.56
N PRO A 98 -7.94 -3.35 20.30
CA PRO A 98 -6.53 -3.04 20.12
C PRO A 98 -5.69 -3.57 21.30
N PRO A 99 -4.47 -4.08 21.06
CA PRO A 99 -3.58 -4.45 22.16
C PRO A 99 -3.30 -3.25 23.05
N GLU A 100 -3.11 -3.49 24.36
CA GLU A 100 -2.98 -2.42 25.36
C GLU A 100 -1.80 -1.47 25.07
N GLU A 101 -0.74 -2.00 24.48
CA GLU A 101 0.45 -1.26 24.04
C GLU A 101 0.11 -0.13 23.05
N TYR A 102 -0.89 -0.36 22.19
CA TYR A 102 -1.29 0.57 21.13
C TYR A 102 -2.58 1.33 21.47
N ILE A 103 -3.43 0.79 22.35
CA ILE A 103 -4.72 1.41 22.69
C ILE A 103 -4.56 2.79 23.33
N THR A 104 -3.44 3.04 24.02
CA THR A 104 -3.12 4.34 24.62
C THR A 104 -2.60 5.34 23.60
N GLN A 105 -1.92 4.86 22.56
CA GLN A 105 -1.32 5.66 21.50
C GLN A 105 -2.32 6.01 20.38
N PHE A 106 -3.33 5.16 20.18
CA PHE A 106 -4.35 5.36 19.16
C PHE A 106 -5.28 6.51 19.53
N GLU A 107 -5.51 7.39 18.57
CA GLU A 107 -6.62 8.31 18.59
C GLU A 107 -7.96 7.56 18.50
N HIS A 108 -9.05 8.23 18.89
CA HIS A 108 -10.40 7.65 18.81
C HIS A 108 -10.77 7.12 17.41
N LYS A 109 -10.30 7.79 16.35
CA LYS A 109 -10.51 7.36 14.96
C LYS A 109 -9.91 5.98 14.72
N GLU A 110 -8.67 5.79 15.17
CA GLU A 110 -7.85 4.61 14.90
C GLU A 110 -8.34 3.43 15.72
N LYS A 111 -8.75 3.68 16.97
CA LYS A 111 -9.50 2.72 17.80
C LYS A 111 -10.73 2.18 17.09
N ILE A 112 -11.57 3.06 16.53
CA ILE A 112 -12.80 2.65 15.83
C ILE A 112 -12.47 1.84 14.57
N ILE A 113 -11.47 2.26 13.79
CA ILE A 113 -11.06 1.55 12.57
C ILE A 113 -10.47 0.17 12.90
N TYR A 114 -9.64 0.08 13.94
CA TYR A 114 -9.09 -1.20 14.42
C TYR A 114 -10.22 -2.15 14.82
N MET A 115 -11.13 -1.68 15.68
CA MET A 115 -12.29 -2.47 16.13
C MET A 115 -13.08 -3.02 14.96
N LEU A 116 -13.39 -2.19 13.96
CA LEU A 116 -14.18 -2.61 12.80
C LEU A 116 -13.41 -3.47 11.79
N ASN A 117 -12.08 -3.41 11.76
CA ASN A 117 -11.31 -4.28 10.89
C ASN A 117 -11.12 -5.68 11.49
N LYS A 118 -10.96 -5.77 12.81
CA LYS A 118 -10.84 -7.06 13.53
C LYS A 118 -12.17 -7.73 13.81
N ASN A 119 -13.24 -6.94 13.91
CA ASN A 119 -14.59 -7.44 14.12
C ASN A 119 -15.43 -7.04 12.90
N ASP A 120 -15.78 -8.02 12.05
CA ASP A 120 -16.52 -7.82 10.80
C ASP A 120 -17.71 -6.85 10.93
N PHE A 121 -18.35 -6.85 12.11
CA PHE A 121 -19.38 -5.90 12.50
C PHE A 121 -19.20 -5.47 13.95
N CYS A 122 -19.52 -4.21 14.24
CA CYS A 122 -19.66 -3.71 15.62
C CYS A 122 -20.99 -3.00 15.80
N VAL A 123 -21.69 -3.22 16.92
CA VAL A 123 -22.79 -2.35 17.36
C VAL A 123 -22.23 -1.13 18.09
N TRP A 124 -23.03 -0.06 18.18
CA TRP A 124 -22.61 1.17 18.89
C TRP A 124 -22.11 0.90 20.32
N GLY A 125 -22.71 -0.07 21.01
CA GLY A 125 -22.32 -0.47 22.37
C GLY A 125 -20.91 -1.05 22.49
N ASN A 126 -20.35 -1.65 21.43
CA ASN A 126 -19.00 -2.20 21.47
C ASN A 126 -17.92 -1.11 21.63
N PHE A 127 -18.23 0.14 21.28
CA PHE A 127 -17.28 1.24 21.34
C PHE A 127 -17.28 2.03 22.66
N ILE A 128 -18.21 1.72 23.56
CA ILE A 128 -18.33 2.38 24.88
C ILE A 128 -17.49 1.63 25.93
N ASP A 129 -16.80 0.55 25.55
CA ASP A 129 -15.94 -0.20 26.46
C ASP A 129 -14.85 0.71 27.05
N ASP A 130 -14.62 0.59 28.35
CA ASP A 130 -13.69 1.45 29.10
C ASP A 130 -12.26 1.36 28.55
N ARG A 131 -11.87 0.23 27.94
CA ARG A 131 -10.56 0.08 27.28
C ARG A 131 -10.35 1.07 26.14
N LEU A 132 -11.40 1.40 25.39
CA LEU A 132 -11.30 2.34 24.28
C LEU A 132 -11.28 3.80 24.78
N ASN A 133 -11.86 4.06 25.96
CA ASN A 133 -11.97 5.37 26.58
C ASN A 133 -12.42 6.46 25.60
N ILE A 134 -13.49 6.18 24.83
CA ILE A 134 -14.07 7.13 23.86
C ILE A 134 -15.33 7.74 24.49
N PRO A 135 -15.37 9.07 24.72
CA PRO A 135 -16.56 9.72 25.23
C PRO A 135 -17.76 9.52 24.29
N LYS A 136 -18.97 9.30 24.84
CA LYS A 136 -20.17 8.98 24.05
C LYS A 136 -20.53 10.05 23.01
N SER A 137 -20.35 11.33 23.36
CA SER A 137 -20.55 12.46 22.44
C SER A 137 -19.55 12.39 21.28
N THR A 138 -18.26 12.30 21.61
CA THR A 138 -17.15 12.16 20.65
C THR A 138 -17.32 10.94 19.75
N LEU A 139 -17.76 9.81 20.28
CA LEU A 139 -17.98 8.58 19.53
C LEU A 139 -19.00 8.78 18.40
N SER A 140 -20.12 9.44 18.69
CA SER A 140 -21.18 9.68 17.70
C SER A 140 -20.68 10.59 16.57
N ASP A 141 -19.94 11.64 16.91
CA ASP A 141 -19.35 12.57 15.95
C ASP A 141 -18.26 11.90 15.10
N LYS A 142 -17.39 11.10 15.72
CA LYS A 142 -16.35 10.35 15.01
C LYS A 142 -16.94 9.30 14.08
N LEU A 143 -17.95 8.53 14.52
CA LEU A 143 -18.65 7.58 13.65
C LEU A 143 -19.34 8.27 12.48
N LYS A 144 -19.93 9.46 12.68
CA LYS A 144 -20.49 10.27 11.60
C LYS A 144 -19.39 10.72 10.63
N ASN A 145 -18.30 11.29 11.12
CA ASN A 145 -17.18 11.74 10.29
C ASN A 145 -16.55 10.60 9.46
N LEU A 146 -16.35 9.43 10.09
CA LEU A 146 -15.83 8.24 9.44
C LEU A 146 -16.76 7.71 8.34
N ARG A 147 -18.08 7.83 8.53
CA ARG A 147 -19.08 7.52 7.49
C ARG A 147 -19.05 8.53 6.36
N ASP A 148 -19.01 9.82 6.68
CA ASP A 148 -18.96 10.89 5.69
C ASP A 148 -17.68 10.79 4.83
N LYS A 149 -16.60 10.24 5.40
CA LYS A 149 -15.34 9.90 4.70
C LYS A 149 -15.34 8.52 4.03
N GLU A 150 -16.44 7.79 4.13
CA GLU A 150 -16.63 6.44 3.56
C GLU A 150 -15.62 5.39 4.06
N TYR A 151 -15.10 5.55 5.28
CA TYR A 151 -14.28 4.53 5.92
C TYR A 151 -15.13 3.40 6.51
N LEU A 152 -16.38 3.67 6.83
CA LEU A 152 -17.32 2.69 7.35
C LEU A 152 -18.75 3.00 6.90
N GLU A 153 -19.64 2.02 6.98
CA GLU A 153 -21.07 2.19 6.76
C GLU A 153 -21.87 1.77 8.00
N LYS A 154 -23.10 2.28 8.09
CA LYS A 154 -24.08 1.88 9.09
C LYS A 154 -25.19 1.12 8.38
N THR A 155 -25.37 -0.15 8.73
CA THR A 155 -26.35 -1.04 8.09
C THR A 155 -27.22 -1.75 9.13
N ILE A 156 -28.36 -2.26 8.68
CA ILE A 156 -29.24 -3.10 9.49
C ILE A 156 -29.12 -4.52 8.96
N LEU A 157 -28.48 -5.39 9.73
CA LEU A 157 -28.46 -6.81 9.40
C LEU A 157 -29.86 -7.39 9.63
N LYS A 158 -30.38 -8.13 8.65
CA LYS A 158 -31.69 -8.78 8.76
C LYS A 158 -31.77 -9.60 10.04
N GLY A 159 -32.74 -9.27 10.89
CA GLY A 159 -32.95 -9.92 12.20
C GLY A 159 -32.16 -9.34 13.37
N VAL A 160 -31.30 -8.34 13.17
CA VAL A 160 -30.68 -7.57 14.26
C VAL A 160 -31.48 -6.28 14.44
N SER A 161 -32.00 -6.05 15.65
CA SER A 161 -32.81 -4.86 15.95
C SER A 161 -31.99 -3.57 16.03
N LYS A 162 -30.68 -3.70 16.28
CA LYS A 162 -29.74 -2.57 16.38
C LYS A 162 -28.97 -2.41 15.07
N PRO A 163 -28.72 -1.17 14.63
CA PRO A 163 -27.83 -0.93 13.51
C PRO A 163 -26.41 -1.34 13.88
N VAL A 164 -25.71 -1.92 12.92
CA VAL A 164 -24.30 -2.30 13.03
C VAL A 164 -23.46 -1.41 12.12
N TYR A 165 -22.18 -1.30 12.47
CA TYR A 165 -21.17 -0.63 11.68
C TYR A 165 -20.26 -1.67 11.04
N ARG A 166 -19.90 -1.43 9.77
CA ARG A 166 -18.99 -2.29 8.99
C ARG A 166 -17.90 -1.44 8.36
N ILE A 167 -16.66 -1.92 8.37
CA ILE A 167 -15.54 -1.25 7.68
C ILE A 167 -15.72 -1.36 6.15
N LEU A 168 -15.44 -0.26 5.44
CA LEU A 168 -15.44 -0.23 3.98
C LEU A 168 -14.02 -0.43 3.44
N PRO A 169 -13.84 -0.73 2.13
CA PRO A 169 -12.50 -0.93 1.54
C PRO A 169 -11.55 0.24 1.77
N LYS A 170 -12.07 1.47 1.80
CA LYS A 170 -11.29 2.68 2.11
C LYS A 170 -10.83 2.69 3.57
N GLY A 171 -11.68 2.27 4.51
CA GLY A 171 -11.31 2.08 5.91
C GLY A 171 -10.28 0.98 6.12
N ARG A 172 -10.34 -0.13 5.36
CA ARG A 172 -9.33 -1.19 5.42
C ARG A 172 -7.95 -0.71 4.94
N LYS A 173 -7.92 0.15 3.91
CA LYS A 173 -6.67 0.80 3.47
C LYS A 173 -6.11 1.69 4.58
N GLU A 174 -6.96 2.54 5.17
CA GLU A 174 -6.59 3.37 6.31
C GLU A 174 -6.06 2.54 7.49
N PHE A 175 -6.65 1.38 7.74
CA PHE A 175 -6.18 0.45 8.78
C PHE A 175 -4.74 0.00 8.53
N ILE A 176 -4.38 -0.39 7.30
CA ILE A 176 -3.00 -0.76 6.96
C ILE A 176 -2.05 0.44 7.17
N ASP A 177 -2.49 1.64 6.82
CA ASP A 177 -1.69 2.86 7.01
C ASP A 177 -1.51 3.20 8.50
N ILE A 178 -2.52 2.94 9.34
CA ILE A 178 -2.42 3.00 10.81
C ILE A 178 -1.36 2.01 11.29
N LEU A 179 -1.44 0.74 10.90
CA LEU A 179 -0.46 -0.27 11.32
C LEU A 179 0.97 0.14 10.97
N LYS A 180 1.19 0.70 9.77
CA LYS A 180 2.50 1.21 9.35
C LYS A 180 2.97 2.40 10.19
N ARG A 181 2.08 3.37 10.44
CA ARG A 181 2.41 4.57 11.23
C ARG A 181 2.85 4.22 12.65
N TYR A 182 2.16 3.26 13.26
CA TYR A 182 2.47 2.77 14.60
C TYR A 182 3.51 1.64 14.60
N LYS A 183 4.18 1.39 13.47
CA LYS A 183 5.29 0.41 13.32
C LYS A 183 4.94 -0.97 13.87
N PHE A 184 3.74 -1.46 13.58
CA PHE A 184 3.36 -2.85 13.85
C PHE A 184 4.33 -3.80 13.15
N ASP A 185 4.39 -5.03 13.64
CA ASP A 185 5.26 -6.04 13.07
C ASP A 185 4.97 -6.25 11.56
N PRO A 186 6.01 -6.44 10.74
CA PRO A 186 5.85 -6.58 9.29
C PRO A 186 4.92 -7.72 8.88
N GLU A 187 4.82 -8.78 9.68
CA GLU A 187 3.97 -9.93 9.40
C GLU A 187 2.47 -9.59 9.56
N THR A 188 2.09 -8.86 10.60
CA THR A 188 0.73 -8.35 10.78
C THR A 188 0.32 -7.43 9.63
N ILE A 189 1.19 -6.49 9.26
CA ILE A 189 0.95 -5.59 8.12
C ILE A 189 0.77 -6.40 6.82
N ARG A 190 1.62 -7.41 6.60
CA ARG A 190 1.54 -8.32 5.46
C ARG A 190 0.24 -9.10 5.44
N ASN A 191 -0.16 -9.70 6.56
CA ASN A 191 -1.36 -10.53 6.66
C ASN A 191 -2.63 -9.73 6.40
N GLU A 192 -2.73 -8.51 6.96
CA GLU A 192 -3.87 -7.63 6.72
C GLU A 192 -3.88 -7.10 5.26
N THR A 193 -2.70 -6.90 4.66
CA THR A 193 -2.58 -6.58 3.24
C THR A 193 -3.05 -7.75 2.36
N ILE A 194 -2.69 -8.99 2.70
CA ILE A 194 -3.13 -10.20 1.98
C ILE A 194 -4.66 -10.33 2.05
N LYS A 195 -5.27 -10.20 3.24
CA LYS A 195 -6.73 -10.23 3.39
C LYS A 195 -7.43 -9.21 2.51
N ARG A 196 -6.91 -7.97 2.46
CA ARG A 196 -7.43 -6.92 1.57
C ARG A 196 -7.31 -7.31 0.08
N ILE A 197 -6.22 -7.95 -0.32
CA ILE A 197 -6.02 -8.43 -1.70
C ILE A 197 -6.99 -9.57 -2.04
N GLU A 198 -7.28 -10.45 -1.08
CA GLU A 198 -8.23 -11.56 -1.22
C GLU A 198 -9.65 -11.05 -1.40
N ASP A 199 -10.11 -10.12 -0.56
CA ASP A 199 -11.42 -9.46 -0.67
C ASP A 199 -11.62 -8.84 -2.06
N ILE A 200 -10.63 -8.04 -2.50
CA ILE A 200 -10.64 -7.42 -3.83
C ILE A 200 -10.60 -8.48 -4.94
N SER A 201 -9.85 -9.57 -4.74
CA SER A 201 -9.76 -10.65 -5.73
C SER A 201 -11.08 -11.39 -5.88
N PHE A 202 -11.85 -11.57 -4.81
CA PHE A 202 -13.16 -12.18 -4.84
C PHE A 202 -14.15 -11.33 -5.66
N GLU A 203 -14.24 -10.02 -5.39
CA GLU A 203 -15.07 -9.10 -6.16
C GLU A 203 -14.70 -9.08 -7.65
N ASN A 204 -13.39 -9.10 -7.93
CA ASN A 204 -12.89 -9.06 -9.30
C ASN A 204 -13.16 -10.35 -10.08
N LYS A 205 -13.29 -11.50 -9.41
CA LYS A 205 -13.60 -12.78 -10.07
C LYS A 205 -14.93 -12.69 -10.82
N THR A 206 -15.98 -12.21 -10.15
CA THR A 206 -17.29 -12.02 -10.78
C THR A 206 -17.25 -11.02 -11.93
N PHE A 207 -16.45 -9.95 -11.80
CA PHE A 207 -16.25 -8.98 -12.88
C PHE A 207 -15.55 -9.62 -14.10
N PHE A 208 -14.47 -10.38 -13.88
CA PHE A 208 -13.73 -11.05 -14.96
C PHE A 208 -14.57 -12.10 -15.68
N GLU A 209 -15.34 -12.88 -14.94
CA GLU A 209 -16.27 -13.87 -15.51
C GLU A 209 -17.34 -13.19 -16.36
N LYS A 210 -17.96 -12.13 -15.83
CA LYS A 210 -19.00 -11.35 -16.53
C LYS A 210 -18.51 -10.76 -17.87
N TYR A 211 -17.25 -10.34 -17.93
CA TYR A 211 -16.67 -9.64 -19.09
C TYR A 211 -15.72 -10.52 -19.92
N GLY A 212 -15.62 -11.82 -19.63
CA GLY A 212 -14.79 -12.77 -20.36
C GLY A 212 -13.29 -12.43 -20.33
N ILE A 213 -12.79 -11.91 -19.22
CA ILE A 213 -11.39 -11.47 -19.07
C ILE A 213 -10.58 -12.66 -18.55
N SER A 214 -9.91 -13.39 -19.45
CA SER A 214 -9.13 -14.58 -19.11
C SER A 214 -7.61 -14.35 -19.06
N ASP A 215 -7.12 -13.26 -19.64
CA ASP A 215 -5.68 -12.98 -19.70
C ASP A 215 -5.14 -12.60 -18.31
N LYS A 216 -4.29 -13.47 -17.75
CA LYS A 216 -3.72 -13.30 -16.41
C LYS A 216 -2.93 -12.00 -16.24
N ASN A 217 -2.27 -11.51 -17.29
CA ASN A 217 -1.50 -10.28 -17.20
C ASN A 217 -2.42 -9.06 -17.10
N ILE A 218 -3.51 -9.04 -17.89
CA ILE A 218 -4.53 -7.99 -17.80
C ILE A 218 -5.22 -8.04 -16.44
N GLN A 219 -5.59 -9.23 -15.95
CA GLN A 219 -6.17 -9.39 -14.62
C GLN A 219 -5.22 -8.87 -13.52
N TYR A 220 -3.93 -9.18 -13.61
CA TYR A 220 -2.92 -8.71 -12.66
C TYR A 220 -2.82 -7.17 -12.67
N GLN A 221 -2.71 -6.54 -13.84
CA GLN A 221 -2.62 -5.08 -13.93
C GLN A 221 -3.91 -4.39 -13.49
N PHE A 222 -5.08 -4.95 -13.84
CA PHE A 222 -6.35 -4.46 -13.33
C PHE A 222 -6.41 -4.49 -11.80
N LYS A 223 -5.99 -5.61 -11.18
CA LYS A 223 -5.94 -5.73 -9.72
C LYS A 223 -5.01 -4.70 -9.10
N LYS A 224 -3.85 -4.42 -9.70
CA LYS A 224 -2.93 -3.37 -9.24
C LYS A 224 -3.59 -2.00 -9.27
N TYR A 225 -4.23 -1.64 -10.38
CA TYR A 225 -4.96 -0.37 -10.46
C TYR A 225 -6.05 -0.29 -9.41
N LYS A 226 -6.83 -1.35 -9.20
CA LYS A 226 -7.91 -1.36 -8.20
C LYS A 226 -7.42 -1.33 -6.75
N LEU A 227 -6.21 -1.82 -6.47
CA LEU A 227 -5.57 -1.68 -5.16
C LEU A 227 -5.13 -0.24 -4.87
N LEU A 228 -4.78 0.50 -5.91
CA LEU A 228 -4.29 1.88 -5.83
C LEU A 228 -5.44 2.90 -5.87
N LEU A 229 -6.42 2.66 -6.73
CA LEU A 229 -7.53 3.55 -7.06
C LEU A 229 -8.83 2.96 -6.50
N ASN A 230 -9.50 3.71 -5.62
CA ASN A 230 -10.74 3.28 -5.01
C ASN A 230 -11.91 4.06 -5.60
N TYR A 231 -12.93 3.36 -6.13
CA TYR A 231 -14.13 3.97 -6.71
C TYR A 231 -14.76 5.06 -5.82
N THR A 232 -14.74 4.89 -4.50
CA THR A 232 -15.25 5.87 -3.53
C THR A 232 -14.67 7.27 -3.74
N ASP A 233 -13.38 7.36 -4.05
CA ASP A 233 -12.68 8.62 -4.29
C ASP A 233 -13.11 9.28 -5.61
N TYR A 234 -13.67 8.49 -6.54
CA TYR A 234 -14.07 8.94 -7.89
C TYR A 234 -15.58 8.95 -8.11
N ARG A 235 -16.42 8.75 -7.08
CA ARG A 235 -17.90 8.70 -7.23
C ARG A 235 -18.51 9.95 -7.86
N LYS A 236 -17.88 11.11 -7.69
CA LYS A 236 -18.34 12.37 -8.29
C LYS A 236 -18.18 12.35 -9.81
N SER A 237 -17.07 11.81 -10.30
CA SER A 237 -16.74 11.74 -11.72
C SER A 237 -17.34 10.48 -12.38
N PHE A 238 -17.42 9.37 -11.65
CA PHE A 238 -17.92 8.09 -12.15
C PHE A 238 -19.33 7.80 -11.64
N ARG A 239 -20.30 7.80 -12.56
CA ARG A 239 -21.72 7.52 -12.25
C ARG A 239 -21.98 6.11 -11.71
N SER A 240 -21.06 5.17 -11.92
CA SER A 240 -21.18 3.81 -11.41
C SER A 240 -19.82 3.12 -11.28
N ASP A 241 -19.74 2.18 -10.34
CA ASP A 241 -18.58 1.29 -10.18
C ASP A 241 -18.30 0.48 -11.46
N LYS A 242 -19.33 0.18 -12.27
CA LYS A 242 -19.17 -0.45 -13.58
C LYS A 242 -18.24 0.39 -14.49
N TYR A 243 -18.50 1.69 -14.62
CA TYR A 243 -17.70 2.54 -15.51
C TYR A 243 -16.27 2.74 -15.00
N PHE A 244 -16.12 2.84 -13.68
CA PHE A 244 -14.82 2.91 -13.04
C PHE A 244 -13.99 1.66 -13.36
N ASN A 245 -14.56 0.47 -13.12
CA ASN A 245 -13.88 -0.79 -13.41
C ASN A 245 -13.61 -0.97 -14.92
N LEU A 246 -14.53 -0.59 -15.81
CA LEU A 246 -14.25 -0.65 -17.25
C LEU A 246 -13.11 0.29 -17.66
N THR A 247 -12.98 1.46 -17.03
CA THR A 247 -11.88 2.38 -17.32
C THR A 247 -10.55 1.83 -16.81
N LEU A 248 -10.51 1.25 -15.60
CA LEU A 248 -9.32 0.55 -15.10
C LEU A 248 -8.95 -0.65 -15.99
N LEU A 249 -9.94 -1.34 -16.54
CA LEU A 249 -9.72 -2.44 -17.48
C LEU A 249 -9.10 -1.94 -18.79
N PHE A 250 -9.53 -0.78 -19.30
CA PHE A 250 -8.92 -0.17 -20.48
C PHE A 250 -7.43 0.17 -20.23
N LEU A 251 -7.12 0.80 -19.09
CA LEU A 251 -5.73 1.07 -18.68
C LEU A 251 -4.91 -0.22 -18.56
N ALA A 252 -5.51 -1.29 -18.02
CA ALA A 252 -4.86 -2.58 -17.90
C ALA A 252 -4.60 -3.22 -19.28
N ASN A 253 -5.56 -3.20 -20.21
CA ASN A 253 -5.34 -3.74 -21.56
C ASN A 253 -4.22 -3.01 -22.31
N ASN A 254 -4.11 -1.70 -22.08
CA ASN A 254 -3.18 -0.82 -22.76
C ASN A 254 -1.93 -0.51 -21.91
N HIS A 255 -1.45 -1.45 -21.11
CA HIS A 255 -0.24 -1.26 -20.31
C HIS A 255 1.05 -1.68 -21.09
N PRO A 256 2.17 -0.92 -21.04
CA PRO A 256 3.42 -1.20 -21.78
C PRO A 256 4.03 -2.59 -21.57
N ASN A 257 3.90 -3.16 -20.36
CA ASN A 257 4.38 -4.51 -20.02
C ASN A 257 3.69 -5.66 -20.79
N HIS A 258 2.61 -5.40 -21.54
CA HIS A 258 1.94 -6.47 -22.28
C HIS A 258 2.68 -6.79 -23.58
N SER A 259 3.04 -8.06 -23.73
CA SER A 259 3.81 -8.57 -24.87
C SER A 259 2.96 -8.91 -26.10
N LYS A 260 1.62 -8.92 -26.00
CA LYS A 260 0.70 -9.36 -27.07
C LYS A 260 0.46 -8.33 -28.19
N ARG A 261 -0.04 -8.85 -29.33
CA ARG A 261 -0.13 -8.28 -30.69
C ARG A 261 -1.22 -7.24 -30.96
N SER A 262 -2.03 -6.83 -29.99
CA SER A 262 -3.11 -5.86 -30.24
C SER A 262 -3.51 -5.16 -28.95
N PHE A 263 -2.87 -4.02 -28.68
CA PHE A 263 -3.45 -3.00 -27.80
C PHE A 263 -4.82 -2.60 -28.36
N LEU A 264 -5.75 -2.20 -27.50
CA LEU A 264 -7.09 -1.85 -27.94
C LEU A 264 -7.17 -0.35 -28.17
N THR A 265 -7.61 0.03 -29.36
CA THR A 265 -8.09 1.40 -29.59
C THR A 265 -9.27 1.68 -28.65
N GLU A 266 -9.53 2.97 -28.40
CA GLU A 266 -10.72 3.38 -27.64
C GLU A 266 -12.01 2.84 -28.27
N GLU A 267 -12.06 2.79 -29.60
CA GLU A 267 -13.23 2.35 -30.36
C GLU A 267 -13.46 0.84 -30.24
N GLU A 268 -12.42 0.03 -30.43
CA GLU A 268 -12.51 -1.43 -30.23
C GLU A 268 -12.95 -1.77 -28.81
N PHE A 269 -12.41 -1.08 -27.80
CA PHE A 269 -12.80 -1.31 -26.41
C PHE A 269 -14.26 -0.90 -26.16
N CYS A 270 -14.68 0.27 -26.65
CA CYS A 270 -16.04 0.77 -26.50
C CYS A 270 -17.06 -0.16 -27.14
N ASN A 271 -16.78 -0.65 -28.35
CA ASN A 271 -17.61 -1.62 -29.06
C ASN A 271 -17.70 -2.95 -28.31
N ARG A 272 -16.58 -3.44 -27.77
CA ARG A 272 -16.53 -4.71 -27.03
C ARG A 272 -17.34 -4.68 -25.73
N PHE A 273 -17.40 -3.53 -25.04
CA PHE A 273 -18.01 -3.41 -23.71
C PHE A 273 -19.27 -2.54 -23.68
N GLU A 274 -19.84 -2.22 -24.85
CA GLU A 274 -21.05 -1.40 -25.00
C GLU A 274 -20.94 -0.06 -24.25
N LEU A 275 -19.80 0.61 -24.43
CA LEU A 275 -19.50 1.92 -23.85
C LEU A 275 -19.51 2.99 -24.94
N LYS A 276 -20.00 4.19 -24.62
CA LYS A 276 -19.86 5.34 -25.53
C LYS A 276 -18.43 5.88 -25.47
N LYS A 277 -17.82 6.18 -26.63
CA LYS A 277 -16.43 6.68 -26.71
C LYS A 277 -16.23 7.96 -25.90
N GLU A 278 -17.22 8.85 -25.89
CA GLU A 278 -17.19 10.10 -25.12
C GLU A 278 -17.12 9.84 -23.62
N ASN A 279 -17.81 8.81 -23.14
CA ASN A 279 -17.77 8.44 -21.72
C ASN A 279 -16.38 7.91 -21.35
N LEU A 280 -15.79 7.03 -22.18
CA LEU A 280 -14.45 6.51 -21.92
C LEU A 280 -13.41 7.64 -21.88
N LYS A 281 -13.46 8.56 -22.86
CA LYS A 281 -12.56 9.73 -22.90
C LYS A 281 -12.69 10.61 -21.67
N HIS A 282 -13.92 10.93 -21.27
CA HIS A 282 -14.17 11.72 -20.06
C HIS A 282 -13.64 11.01 -18.80
N PHE A 283 -13.88 9.71 -18.65
CA PHE A 283 -13.37 8.98 -17.49
C PHE A 283 -11.85 8.83 -17.49
N LEU A 284 -11.22 8.73 -18.66
CA LEU A 284 -9.77 8.74 -18.78
C LEU A 284 -9.20 10.10 -18.41
N SER A 285 -9.77 11.22 -18.88
CA SER A 285 -9.27 12.55 -18.49
C SER A 285 -9.31 12.74 -16.98
N GLU A 286 -10.42 12.36 -16.33
CA GLU A 286 -10.58 12.44 -14.87
C GLU A 286 -9.54 11.59 -14.10
N LEU A 287 -9.14 10.43 -14.63
CA LEU A 287 -8.08 9.61 -14.02
C LEU A 287 -6.66 10.10 -14.32
N LEU A 288 -6.46 10.82 -15.43
CA LEU A 288 -5.15 11.36 -15.80
C LEU A 288 -4.85 12.70 -15.10
N GLU A 289 -5.87 13.33 -14.53
CA GLU A 289 -5.76 14.56 -13.74
C GLU A 289 -5.22 14.28 -12.33
N GLU A 290 -4.17 15.03 -11.94
CA GLU A 290 -3.41 14.82 -10.69
C GLU A 290 -4.21 15.14 -9.42
N GLU A 291 -5.30 15.91 -9.53
CA GLU A 291 -6.10 16.30 -8.37
C GLU A 291 -6.80 15.11 -7.69
N LEU A 292 -7.12 14.07 -8.46
CA LEU A 292 -7.88 12.91 -7.97
C LEU A 292 -7.00 11.69 -7.70
N VAL A 293 -5.78 11.63 -8.23
CA VAL A 293 -4.88 10.47 -8.12
C VAL A 293 -3.61 10.81 -7.33
N PRO A 294 -3.18 10.00 -6.33
CA PRO A 294 -1.97 10.29 -5.54
C PRO A 294 -0.65 10.04 -6.31
N PHE A 295 -0.71 9.93 -7.63
CA PHE A 295 0.40 9.70 -8.53
C PHE A 295 0.01 10.09 -9.96
N LYS A 296 1.01 10.47 -10.77
CA LYS A 296 0.82 10.74 -12.18
C LYS A 296 0.68 9.45 -12.98
N ILE A 297 -0.35 9.40 -13.83
CA ILE A 297 -0.50 8.40 -14.91
C ILE A 297 -0.04 9.05 -16.22
N PHE A 298 0.82 8.35 -16.95
CA PHE A 298 1.35 8.80 -18.23
C PHE A 298 0.66 8.08 -19.39
N SER A 299 0.50 8.79 -20.50
CA SER A 299 0.03 8.24 -21.77
C SER A 299 1.14 8.31 -22.83
N LEU A 300 1.55 7.16 -23.36
CA LEU A 300 2.44 7.05 -24.51
C LEU A 300 1.58 6.79 -25.75
N LYS A 301 1.45 7.79 -26.62
CA LYS A 301 0.66 7.69 -27.85
C LYS A 301 1.41 6.89 -28.91
N LEU A 302 0.75 5.90 -29.49
CA LEU A 302 1.24 5.11 -30.61
C LEU A 302 0.62 5.57 -31.94
N GLU A 303 1.10 5.00 -33.04
CA GLU A 303 0.37 5.03 -34.33
C GLU A 303 -1.00 4.32 -34.17
N ASP A 304 -2.00 4.69 -34.98
CA ASP A 304 -3.37 4.12 -34.98
C ASP A 304 -4.31 4.43 -33.80
N ASP A 305 -4.22 5.61 -33.17
CA ASP A 305 -5.11 6.05 -32.05
C ASP A 305 -5.02 5.15 -30.79
N ILE A 306 -3.93 4.39 -30.67
CA ILE A 306 -3.63 3.57 -29.50
C ILE A 306 -2.82 4.38 -28.50
N ASN A 307 -3.21 4.34 -27.23
CA ASN A 307 -2.50 5.00 -26.14
C ASN A 307 -2.10 3.97 -25.09
N LEU A 308 -0.82 3.91 -24.73
CA LEU A 308 -0.34 3.08 -23.64
C LEU A 308 -0.31 3.85 -22.33
N TYR A 309 -0.68 3.20 -21.23
CA TYR A 309 -0.79 3.83 -19.91
C TYR A 309 0.04 3.12 -18.86
N PHE A 310 0.76 3.91 -18.07
CA PHE A 310 1.51 3.44 -16.89
C PHE A 310 1.64 4.57 -15.87
N HIS A 311 1.83 4.25 -14.60
CA HIS A 311 1.96 5.26 -13.55
C HIS A 311 3.40 5.40 -13.02
N GLU A 312 3.75 6.56 -12.46
CA GLU A 312 5.12 6.83 -11.99
C GLU A 312 5.62 5.83 -10.92
N LYS A 313 4.72 5.37 -10.03
CA LYS A 313 5.06 4.45 -8.93
C LYS A 313 5.20 2.99 -9.39
N GLU A 314 4.92 2.70 -10.65
CA GLU A 314 4.97 1.36 -11.22
C GLU A 314 6.40 0.99 -11.63
N LYS A 315 6.69 -0.29 -11.91
CA LYS A 315 8.05 -0.74 -12.25
C LYS A 315 8.64 0.06 -13.42
N VAL A 316 7.86 0.25 -14.49
CA VAL A 316 8.29 1.01 -15.69
C VAL A 316 8.57 2.46 -15.32
N GLY A 317 7.68 3.10 -14.55
CA GLY A 317 7.87 4.48 -14.09
C GLY A 317 9.10 4.65 -13.20
N LYS A 318 9.31 3.77 -12.22
CA LYS A 318 10.50 3.79 -11.34
C LYS A 318 11.80 3.58 -12.11
N MET A 319 11.81 2.63 -13.03
CA MET A 319 12.99 2.38 -13.87
C MET A 319 13.26 3.56 -14.81
N LEU A 320 12.22 4.14 -15.40
CA LEU A 320 12.38 5.31 -16.27
C LEU A 320 12.95 6.52 -15.49
N LYS A 321 12.43 6.77 -14.28
CA LYS A 321 12.98 7.78 -13.37
C LYS A 321 14.46 7.54 -13.09
N SER A 322 14.81 6.32 -12.66
CA SER A 322 16.20 5.97 -12.34
C SER A 322 17.15 6.10 -13.52
N VAL A 323 16.74 5.69 -14.73
CA VAL A 323 17.57 5.83 -15.95
C VAL A 323 17.83 7.31 -16.29
N ILE A 324 16.81 8.15 -16.14
CA ILE A 324 16.92 9.59 -16.44
C ILE A 324 17.76 10.29 -15.37
N GLU A 325 17.55 9.97 -14.09
CA GLU A 325 18.33 10.54 -12.98
C GLU A 325 19.81 10.14 -13.09
N ASP A 326 20.13 8.86 -13.33
CA ASP A 326 21.50 8.38 -13.54
C ASP A 326 22.17 9.04 -14.76
N TYR A 327 21.40 9.30 -15.83
CA TYR A 327 21.91 10.03 -16.99
C TYR A 327 22.27 11.47 -16.65
N PHE A 328 21.38 12.21 -15.98
CA PHE A 328 21.66 13.59 -15.60
C PHE A 328 22.79 13.67 -14.56
N GLU A 329 22.79 12.80 -13.55
CA GLU A 329 23.85 12.73 -12.55
C GLU A 329 25.21 12.51 -13.19
N LYS A 330 25.33 11.56 -14.12
CA LYS A 330 26.58 11.33 -14.84
C LYS A 330 27.00 12.53 -15.69
N ASN A 331 26.10 13.14 -16.45
CA ASN A 331 26.49 14.21 -17.37
C ASN A 331 26.67 15.57 -16.68
N VAL A 332 26.01 15.80 -15.53
CA VAL A 332 26.25 16.97 -14.68
C VAL A 332 27.55 16.81 -13.89
N SER A 333 27.81 15.61 -13.34
CA SER A 333 29.06 15.32 -12.61
C SER A 333 30.29 15.23 -13.50
N LEU A 334 30.11 15.06 -14.82
CA LEU A 334 31.18 15.06 -15.83
C LEU A 334 31.38 16.42 -16.51
N LEU A 335 30.69 17.49 -16.07
CA LEU A 335 31.10 18.84 -16.42
C LEU A 335 32.54 19.02 -15.92
N PRO A 336 33.51 19.33 -16.80
CA PRO A 336 34.88 19.55 -16.35
C PRO A 336 34.88 20.66 -15.29
N LEU A 337 35.45 20.36 -14.12
CA LEU A 337 35.91 21.36 -13.16
C LEU A 337 36.91 22.36 -13.79
N GLU A 338 37.34 22.13 -15.03
CA GLU A 338 38.30 22.92 -15.80
C GLU A 338 37.75 24.25 -16.37
N VAL A 339 36.53 24.69 -16.05
CA VAL A 339 36.00 25.96 -16.57
C VAL A 339 35.42 26.85 -15.47
N MET A 340 36.23 27.13 -14.45
CA MET A 340 35.92 28.18 -13.47
C MET A 340 36.42 29.58 -13.86
N ASP A 341 37.00 29.76 -15.06
CA ASP A 341 37.71 31.00 -15.39
C ASP A 341 37.01 31.96 -16.37
N ASP A 342 35.80 31.67 -16.87
CA ASP A 342 35.14 32.62 -17.77
C ASP A 342 33.65 32.88 -17.45
N LYS A 343 33.35 34.18 -17.34
CA LYS A 343 32.07 34.82 -17.02
C LYS A 343 31.04 34.69 -18.15
N GLU A 344 30.76 33.48 -18.60
CA GLU A 344 29.59 33.21 -19.43
C GLU A 344 28.59 32.34 -18.66
N GLU A 345 27.38 32.86 -18.48
CA GLU A 345 26.23 32.12 -17.97
C GLU A 345 26.03 30.84 -18.79
N ARG A 346 26.60 29.72 -18.34
CA ARG A 346 26.37 28.42 -18.96
C ARG A 346 25.05 27.85 -18.47
N ILE A 347 24.00 28.13 -19.24
CA ILE A 347 22.83 27.27 -19.30
C ILE A 347 23.32 25.94 -19.87
N SER A 348 23.51 24.90 -19.05
CA SER A 348 23.68 23.53 -19.55
C SER A 348 22.37 23.15 -20.25
N SER A 349 22.23 23.53 -21.52
CA SER A 349 20.99 23.33 -22.25
C SER A 349 20.88 21.86 -22.59
N PHE A 350 19.90 21.18 -22.01
CA PHE A 350 19.47 19.85 -22.45
C PHE A 350 19.32 19.83 -23.97
N THR A 351 20.12 19.00 -24.65
CA THR A 351 20.22 18.97 -26.11
C THR A 351 19.41 17.83 -26.73
N GLU A 352 19.18 17.90 -28.04
CA GLU A 352 18.58 16.80 -28.80
C GLU A 352 19.45 15.52 -28.75
N THR A 353 20.77 15.67 -28.67
CA THR A 353 21.70 14.55 -28.47
C THR A 353 21.54 13.88 -27.11
N ASP A 354 21.22 14.64 -26.07
CA ASP A 354 20.96 14.09 -24.73
C ASP A 354 19.66 13.27 -24.74
N LEU A 355 18.63 13.81 -25.38
CA LEU A 355 17.35 13.12 -25.55
C LEU A 355 17.52 11.79 -26.29
N VAL A 356 18.29 11.77 -27.40
CA VAL A 356 18.59 10.54 -28.15
C VAL A 356 19.37 9.53 -27.29
N SER A 357 20.31 10.00 -26.48
CA SER A 357 21.09 9.15 -25.57
C SER A 357 20.19 8.48 -24.53
N ILE A 358 19.28 9.24 -23.91
CA ILE A 358 18.29 8.71 -22.96
C ILE A 358 17.38 7.70 -23.67
N VAL A 359 16.91 7.98 -24.89
CA VAL A 359 16.10 7.02 -25.68
C VAL A 359 16.84 5.69 -25.85
N ASN A 360 18.12 5.71 -26.19
CA ASN A 360 18.92 4.50 -26.39
C ASN A 360 19.09 3.73 -25.07
N LEU A 361 19.32 4.42 -23.96
CA LEU A 361 19.36 3.78 -22.63
C LEU A 361 18.04 3.08 -22.31
N VAL A 362 16.92 3.77 -22.53
CA VAL A 362 15.58 3.29 -22.24
C VAL A 362 15.20 2.08 -23.11
N LEU A 363 15.54 2.08 -24.40
CA LEU A 363 15.13 1.06 -25.36
C LEU A 363 16.10 -0.11 -25.50
N GLU A 364 17.40 0.18 -25.56
CA GLU A 364 18.42 -0.83 -25.93
C GLU A 364 19.05 -1.46 -24.69
N LYS A 365 19.50 -0.61 -23.75
CA LYS A 365 20.19 -1.06 -22.54
C LYS A 365 19.22 -1.65 -21.51
N HIS A 366 18.16 -0.90 -21.18
CA HIS A 366 17.21 -1.28 -20.13
C HIS A 366 15.95 -1.96 -20.66
N ARG A 367 15.70 -1.90 -21.97
CA ARG A 367 14.56 -2.56 -22.66
C ARG A 367 13.22 -2.29 -21.98
N LEU A 368 13.00 -1.05 -21.51
CA LEU A 368 11.78 -0.65 -20.80
C LEU A 368 10.57 -0.58 -21.73
N PHE A 369 10.81 -0.23 -23.00
CA PHE A 369 9.82 -0.28 -24.07
C PHE A 369 10.36 -1.11 -25.23
N LYS A 370 9.46 -1.56 -26.12
CA LYS A 370 9.87 -2.24 -27.36
C LYS A 370 10.66 -1.26 -28.23
N GLY A 371 11.77 -1.71 -28.83
CA GLY A 371 12.60 -0.87 -29.70
C GLY A 371 11.86 -0.28 -30.91
N THR A 372 10.75 -0.89 -31.33
CA THR A 372 9.87 -0.35 -32.37
C THR A 372 9.20 0.96 -31.98
N LEU A 373 9.12 1.29 -30.68
CA LEU A 373 8.48 2.49 -30.14
C LEU A 373 9.41 3.71 -30.06
N ARG A 374 10.50 3.71 -30.83
CA ARG A 374 11.55 4.73 -30.71
C ARG A 374 11.02 6.14 -30.94
N LYS A 375 10.17 6.33 -31.95
CA LYS A 375 9.61 7.63 -32.30
C LYS A 375 8.66 8.13 -31.21
N GLU A 376 7.86 7.23 -30.66
CA GLU A 376 6.86 7.50 -29.62
C GLU A 376 7.54 7.87 -28.31
N VAL A 377 8.56 7.10 -27.91
CA VAL A 377 9.36 7.36 -26.71
C VAL A 377 10.11 8.69 -26.84
N LEU A 378 10.68 8.99 -28.00
CA LEU A 378 11.35 10.27 -28.27
C LEU A 378 10.39 11.46 -28.08
N LYS A 379 9.13 11.35 -28.53
CA LYS A 379 8.09 12.39 -28.33
C LYS A 379 7.61 12.49 -26.88
N PHE A 380 7.58 11.36 -26.16
CA PHE A 380 7.07 11.29 -24.80
C PHE A 380 8.05 11.79 -23.75
N LEU A 381 9.34 11.43 -23.88
CA LEU A 381 10.38 11.70 -22.87
C LEU A 381 10.47 13.16 -22.41
N PRO A 382 10.39 14.19 -23.28
CA PRO A 382 10.45 15.58 -22.84
C PRO A 382 9.35 15.92 -21.82
N THR A 383 8.14 15.38 -22.00
CA THR A 383 7.03 15.58 -21.06
C THR A 383 7.32 14.94 -19.71
N TYR A 384 7.91 13.74 -19.72
CA TYR A 384 8.27 13.02 -18.49
C TYR A 384 9.43 13.68 -17.74
N ILE A 385 10.47 14.14 -18.46
CA ILE A 385 11.61 14.86 -17.88
C ILE A 385 11.13 16.17 -17.23
N ASN A 386 10.26 16.93 -17.91
CA ASN A 386 9.68 18.14 -17.34
C ASN A 386 8.87 17.85 -16.07
N PHE A 387 8.09 16.76 -16.05
CA PHE A 387 7.39 16.31 -14.85
C PHE A 387 8.36 16.03 -13.68
N LEU A 388 9.46 15.34 -13.94
CA LEU A 388 10.47 15.08 -12.90
C LEU A 388 11.10 16.37 -12.39
N ALA A 389 11.45 17.29 -13.28
CA ALA A 389 12.02 18.59 -12.92
C ALA A 389 11.10 19.39 -11.99
N ILE A 390 9.82 19.54 -12.36
CA ILE A 390 8.81 20.21 -11.52
C ILE A 390 8.67 19.52 -10.16
N LYS A 391 8.67 18.18 -10.16
CA LYS A 391 8.52 17.40 -8.92
C LYS A 391 9.71 17.60 -7.98
N ILE A 392 10.94 17.59 -8.51
CA ILE A 392 12.16 17.85 -7.76
C ILE A 392 12.15 19.29 -7.20
N GLU A 393 11.87 20.28 -8.04
CA GLU A 393 11.81 21.68 -7.64
C GLU A 393 10.74 21.91 -6.55
N SER A 394 9.56 21.29 -6.68
CA SER A 394 8.49 21.39 -5.69
C SER A 394 8.87 20.78 -4.34
N LYS A 395 9.63 19.68 -4.33
CA LYS A 395 10.18 19.08 -3.11
C LYS A 395 11.21 20.02 -2.48
N GLN A 396 12.16 20.53 -3.26
CA GLN A 396 13.17 21.48 -2.78
C GLN A 396 12.53 22.75 -2.20
N LYS A 397 11.50 23.31 -2.84
CA LYS A 397 10.78 24.49 -2.32
C LYS A 397 10.03 24.22 -1.01
N LYS A 398 9.45 23.02 -0.84
CA LYS A 398 8.81 22.62 0.43
C LYS A 398 9.84 22.50 1.54
N LEU A 399 10.96 21.84 1.24
CA LEU A 399 12.08 21.67 2.17
C LEU A 399 12.68 23.02 2.58
N ALA A 400 12.96 23.91 1.63
CA ALA A 400 13.47 25.26 1.92
C ALA A 400 12.51 26.09 2.80
N ARG A 401 11.19 25.89 2.68
CA ARG A 401 10.19 26.55 3.54
C ARG A 401 10.10 25.93 4.93
N GLU A 402 10.36 24.64 5.06
CA GLU A 402 10.40 23.94 6.35
C GLU A 402 11.69 24.28 7.10
N VAL A 403 12.83 24.31 6.41
CA VAL A 403 14.13 24.77 6.94
C VAL A 403 14.08 26.23 7.37
N ASN A 404 13.55 27.14 6.54
CA ASN A 404 13.36 28.55 6.89
C ASN A 404 12.39 28.79 8.07
N LYS A 405 11.63 27.78 8.48
CA LYS A 405 10.75 27.85 9.66
C LYS A 405 11.45 27.42 10.95
N PHE A 406 12.58 26.70 10.87
CA PHE A 406 13.25 26.09 12.01
C PHE A 406 14.65 26.65 12.32
N SER A 407 15.36 27.24 11.36
CA SER A 407 16.66 27.88 11.63
C SER A 407 16.93 29.05 10.68
N GLY A 408 17.33 30.19 11.26
CA GLY A 408 17.73 31.38 10.51
C GLY A 408 19.11 31.30 9.86
N GLU A 409 19.73 30.12 9.82
CA GLU A 409 21.01 29.86 9.16
C GLU A 409 20.95 28.48 8.48
N ILE A 410 21.39 28.42 7.23
CA ILE A 410 21.37 27.23 6.38
C ILE A 410 22.53 26.33 6.83
N ASP A 411 22.23 25.24 7.52
CA ASP A 411 23.21 24.20 7.81
C ASP A 411 23.35 23.27 6.58
N SER A 412 24.46 23.43 5.86
CA SER A 412 24.83 22.68 4.66
C SER A 412 24.76 21.16 4.86
N LEU A 413 24.98 20.69 6.09
CA LEU A 413 24.92 19.29 6.52
C LEU A 413 23.50 18.73 6.51
N GLU A 414 22.50 19.55 6.84
CA GLU A 414 21.09 19.13 6.85
C GLU A 414 20.55 19.04 5.41
N LEU A 415 21.01 19.90 4.51
CA LEU A 415 20.69 19.85 3.07
C LEU A 415 21.25 18.59 2.39
N LEU A 416 22.47 18.17 2.78
CA LEU A 416 23.16 16.97 2.30
C LEU A 416 22.56 15.67 2.87
N LYS A 417 22.26 15.61 4.17
CA LYS A 417 21.51 14.48 4.78
C LYS A 417 20.16 14.29 4.11
N THR A 418 19.46 15.39 3.82
CA THR A 418 18.16 15.36 3.16
C THR A 418 18.25 14.92 1.69
N HIS A 419 19.35 15.20 0.98
CA HIS A 419 19.58 14.70 -0.38
C HIS A 419 19.79 13.17 -0.39
N LEU A 420 20.56 12.66 0.56
CA LEU A 420 20.83 11.22 0.71
C LEU A 420 19.59 10.43 1.18
N GLU A 421 18.74 11.03 2.01
CA GLU A 421 17.45 10.43 2.41
C GLU A 421 16.40 10.50 1.29
N ALA A 422 16.49 11.47 0.38
CA ALA A 422 15.60 11.57 -0.79
C ALA A 422 15.95 10.59 -1.93
N SER A 423 17.19 10.08 -1.95
CA SER A 423 17.60 8.93 -2.74
C SER A 423 17.21 7.64 -2.03
N GLU A 424 15.92 7.30 -2.02
CA GLU A 424 15.46 5.95 -1.66
C GLU A 424 16.06 4.92 -2.66
N ILE A 425 17.25 4.41 -2.37
CA ILE A 425 17.71 3.14 -2.92
C ILE A 425 16.74 2.09 -2.35
N PRO A 426 15.99 1.35 -3.18
CA PRO A 426 15.07 0.35 -2.66
C PRO A 426 15.86 -0.68 -1.84
N GLU A 427 15.44 -0.94 -0.60
CA GLU A 427 15.99 -1.96 0.31
C GLU A 427 16.02 -3.41 -0.25
N ASN A 428 15.71 -3.61 -1.53
CA ASN A 428 15.68 -4.91 -2.22
C ASN A 428 16.49 -4.92 -3.53
N PHE A 429 17.50 -4.07 -3.68
CA PHE A 429 18.38 -4.09 -4.85
C PHE A 429 19.53 -5.10 -4.65
N SER A 430 19.30 -6.38 -4.96
CA SER A 430 20.38 -7.37 -5.07
C SER A 430 20.87 -7.44 -6.52
N ILE A 431 22.12 -7.03 -6.76
CA ILE A 431 22.84 -7.37 -8.00
C ILE A 431 23.26 -8.84 -7.87
N SER A 432 22.90 -9.67 -8.85
CA SER A 432 23.40 -11.05 -8.87
C SER A 432 24.88 -11.07 -9.26
N GLU A 433 25.70 -11.91 -8.62
CA GLU A 433 27.14 -12.05 -8.92
C GLU A 433 27.45 -12.28 -10.41
N SER A 434 26.50 -12.81 -11.19
CA SER A 434 26.65 -12.98 -12.63
C SER A 434 26.77 -11.68 -13.42
N ASP A 435 26.35 -10.54 -12.86
CA ASP A 435 26.46 -9.22 -13.51
C ASP A 435 27.86 -8.58 -13.32
N LEU A 436 28.70 -9.12 -12.43
CA LEU A 436 30.04 -8.59 -12.13
C LEU A 436 31.15 -9.12 -13.07
N ILE A 437 30.88 -10.16 -13.85
CA ILE A 437 31.96 -10.91 -14.52
C ILE A 437 32.40 -10.29 -15.86
N THR A 438 31.69 -9.33 -16.46
CA THR A 438 31.96 -8.95 -17.88
C THR A 438 32.62 -7.60 -18.17
N LYS A 439 33.17 -6.84 -17.21
CA LYS A 439 33.96 -5.62 -17.55
C LYS A 439 35.17 -5.35 -16.63
N GLY A 440 36.13 -6.27 -16.63
CA GLY A 440 37.49 -6.04 -16.11
C GLY A 440 38.36 -5.05 -16.91
N SER A 441 37.81 -4.29 -17.87
CA SER A 441 38.59 -3.41 -18.76
C SER A 441 38.42 -1.91 -18.53
N LEU A 442 37.58 -1.48 -17.57
CA LEU A 442 37.47 -0.06 -17.17
C LEU A 442 38.41 0.32 -16.01
N PHE A 443 38.98 -0.65 -15.31
CA PHE A 443 39.74 -0.41 -14.07
C PHE A 443 41.13 0.20 -14.30
N PHE A 444 41.76 0.02 -15.47
CA PHE A 444 43.14 0.47 -15.73
C PHE A 444 43.27 1.85 -16.38
N LYS A 445 42.17 2.55 -16.71
CA LYS A 445 42.26 3.88 -17.35
C LYS A 445 42.28 5.06 -16.37
N LEU A 446 41.72 4.91 -15.16
CA LEU A 446 41.66 5.98 -14.14
C LEU A 446 42.93 6.08 -13.27
N GLU A 447 43.79 5.07 -13.29
CA GLU A 447 45.06 5.09 -12.54
C GLU A 447 46.15 5.91 -13.27
N LYS A 448 46.00 6.12 -14.58
CA LYS A 448 46.96 6.84 -15.42
C LYS A 448 46.80 8.36 -15.37
N GLU A 449 45.60 8.85 -15.05
CA GLU A 449 45.30 10.29 -14.97
C GLU A 449 45.55 10.88 -13.57
N ASN A 450 45.65 10.04 -12.53
CA ASN A 450 45.98 10.45 -11.15
C ASN A 450 47.50 10.59 -10.86
N GLN A 451 48.38 10.38 -11.85
CA GLN A 451 49.84 10.45 -11.65
C GLN A 451 50.43 11.89 -11.63
N LYS A 452 49.60 12.94 -11.67
CA LYS A 452 50.06 14.34 -11.70
C LYS A 452 49.82 15.13 -10.41
N LEU A 453 49.17 14.55 -9.40
CA LEU A 453 48.96 15.21 -8.10
C LEU A 453 50.00 14.72 -7.09
N PRO A 454 50.51 15.60 -6.20
CA PRO A 454 51.43 15.17 -5.16
C PRO A 454 50.76 14.08 -4.30
N PRO A 455 51.49 13.02 -3.91
CA PRO A 455 50.95 11.97 -3.07
C PRO A 455 50.51 12.57 -1.73
N LEU A 456 49.34 12.13 -1.25
CA LEU A 456 48.85 12.47 0.08
C LEU A 456 49.92 12.13 1.13
N ASN A 457 50.07 12.98 2.14
CA ASN A 457 50.74 12.61 3.37
C ASN A 457 49.88 11.58 4.12
N LEU A 458 50.16 10.30 3.87
CA LEU A 458 49.39 9.17 4.40
C LEU A 458 49.38 9.18 5.94
N GLU A 459 50.40 9.73 6.59
CA GLU A 459 50.51 9.81 8.06
C GLU A 459 49.37 10.62 8.70
N ASP A 460 48.89 11.69 8.05
CA ASP A 460 47.84 12.55 8.63
C ASP A 460 46.45 11.88 8.61
N VAL A 461 46.22 10.99 7.64
CA VAL A 461 45.00 10.18 7.50
C VAL A 461 45.05 8.97 8.43
N TYR A 462 46.25 8.38 8.62
CA TYR A 462 46.46 7.32 9.61
C TYR A 462 46.36 7.83 11.06
N GLU A 463 46.57 9.12 11.32
CA GLU A 463 46.39 9.69 12.66
C GLU A 463 44.90 9.84 13.04
N VAL A 464 44.02 10.14 12.07
CA VAL A 464 42.56 10.19 12.28
C VAL A 464 41.95 8.80 12.41
N ILE A 465 42.49 7.82 11.68
CA ILE A 465 42.01 6.43 11.70
C ILE A 465 42.66 5.63 12.85
N GLY A 466 43.91 5.92 13.19
CA GLY A 466 44.72 5.22 14.20
C GLY A 466 44.39 5.58 15.64
N LEU A 467 43.49 6.54 15.87
CA LEU A 467 42.89 6.80 17.19
C LEU A 467 41.81 5.77 17.56
N LEU A 468 41.43 4.88 16.64
CA LEU A 468 40.45 3.83 16.86
C LEU A 468 41.14 2.48 16.72
N ASP A 469 41.36 1.81 17.85
CA ASP A 469 41.91 0.44 17.91
C ASP A 469 41.16 -0.48 16.92
N ASP A 470 41.91 -1.36 16.26
CA ASP A 470 41.44 -2.34 15.24
C ASP A 470 40.35 -3.31 15.74
N GLU A 471 39.97 -3.26 17.01
CA GLU A 471 38.96 -4.13 17.64
C GLU A 471 37.58 -3.47 17.86
N VAL A 472 37.40 -2.18 17.55
CA VAL A 472 36.13 -1.47 17.78
C VAL A 472 35.13 -1.75 16.64
N LYS A 473 34.04 -2.47 16.95
CA LYS A 473 32.87 -2.56 16.06
C LYS A 473 32.36 -1.15 15.73
N TRP A 474 32.26 -0.83 14.44
CA TRP A 474 31.65 0.42 13.98
C TRP A 474 30.13 0.40 14.24
N GLU A 475 29.72 0.89 15.40
CA GLU A 475 28.33 1.26 15.67
C GLU A 475 28.10 2.73 15.28
N LYS A 476 26.85 3.12 15.05
CA LYS A 476 26.43 4.46 14.57
C LYS A 476 26.95 5.62 15.45
N GLU A 477 27.28 5.32 16.71
CA GLU A 477 27.84 6.24 17.68
C GLU A 477 29.32 6.58 17.39
N ASN A 478 30.11 5.63 16.87
CA ASN A 478 31.53 5.83 16.55
C ASN A 478 31.77 6.67 15.29
N PHE A 479 30.84 6.63 14.33
CA PHE A 479 30.93 7.45 13.12
C PHE A 479 30.73 8.95 13.40
N SER A 480 29.94 9.27 14.43
CA SER A 480 29.73 10.67 14.83
C SER A 480 30.99 11.27 15.46
N GLU A 481 31.72 10.48 16.24
CA GLU A 481 33.00 10.88 16.85
C GLU A 481 34.12 11.03 15.81
N VAL A 482 34.15 10.16 14.80
CA VAL A 482 35.08 10.26 13.65
C VAL A 482 34.83 11.51 12.83
N LEU A 483 33.55 11.85 12.58
CA LEU A 483 33.19 13.08 11.89
C LEU A 483 33.57 14.30 12.73
N GLU A 484 33.38 14.28 14.05
CA GLU A 484 33.77 15.40 14.92
C GLU A 484 35.29 15.62 14.92
N ILE A 485 36.09 14.55 14.92
CA ILE A 485 37.55 14.63 14.78
C ILE A 485 37.94 15.17 13.40
N PHE A 486 37.29 14.68 12.34
CA PHE A 486 37.50 15.14 10.97
C PHE A 486 37.22 16.64 10.82
N GLU A 487 36.05 17.10 11.29
CA GLU A 487 35.67 18.51 11.28
C GLU A 487 36.69 19.35 12.04
N ASN A 488 37.08 18.95 13.24
CA ASN A 488 38.04 19.72 14.03
C ASN A 488 39.42 19.83 13.37
N LYS A 489 39.83 18.83 12.59
CA LYS A 489 41.12 18.81 11.90
C LYS A 489 41.12 19.60 10.59
N TYR A 490 40.01 19.59 9.86
CA TYR A 490 39.97 20.13 8.49
C TYR A 490 39.06 21.36 8.32
N LYS A 491 38.32 21.80 9.34
CA LYS A 491 37.39 22.96 9.25
C LYS A 491 38.01 24.28 8.78
N ASP A 492 39.32 24.45 9.01
CA ASP A 492 40.05 25.67 8.65
C ASP A 492 40.86 25.52 7.34
N GLU A 493 40.76 24.36 6.68
CA GLU A 493 41.35 24.13 5.35
C GLU A 493 40.54 24.82 4.25
N ASP A 494 41.18 25.01 3.11
CA ASP A 494 40.48 25.42 1.89
C ASP A 494 39.36 24.42 1.54
N GLU A 495 38.24 24.96 1.05
CA GLU A 495 37.00 24.21 0.77
C GLU A 495 37.26 22.99 -0.13
N GLU A 496 38.18 23.10 -1.10
CA GLU A 496 38.56 22.01 -1.99
C GLU A 496 39.27 20.86 -1.23
N ILE A 497 40.17 21.22 -0.31
CA ILE A 497 40.95 20.27 0.50
C ILE A 497 40.04 19.58 1.51
N TYR A 498 39.15 20.34 2.15
CA TYR A 498 38.16 19.82 3.09
C TYR A 498 37.24 18.78 2.44
N TYR A 499 36.59 19.13 1.32
CA TYR A 499 35.67 18.20 0.64
C TYR A 499 36.37 16.98 0.05
N ARG A 500 37.60 17.15 -0.47
CA ARG A 500 38.41 16.03 -0.95
C ARG A 500 38.68 15.02 0.16
N ASN A 501 39.07 15.49 1.34
CA ASN A 501 39.36 14.63 2.48
C ASN A 501 38.09 13.95 3.02
N LEU A 502 36.95 14.64 2.98
CA LEU A 502 35.66 14.09 3.39
C LEU A 502 35.22 12.95 2.46
N CYS A 503 35.36 13.13 1.14
CA CYS A 503 35.07 12.07 0.16
C CYS A 503 35.96 10.85 0.33
N LEU A 504 37.23 11.03 0.72
CA LEU A 504 38.14 9.93 1.00
C LEU A 504 37.75 9.16 2.26
N LEU A 505 37.34 9.86 3.32
CA LEU A 505 36.82 9.26 4.55
C LEU A 505 35.58 8.40 4.24
N LEU A 506 34.61 8.96 3.53
CA LEU A 506 33.36 8.28 3.18
C LEU A 506 33.58 7.03 2.30
N LYS A 507 34.44 7.12 1.27
CA LYS A 507 34.79 5.96 0.42
C LYS A 507 35.46 4.82 1.19
N ARG A 508 36.17 5.15 2.27
CA ARG A 508 36.87 4.15 3.09
C ARG A 508 35.91 3.46 4.05
N VAL A 509 34.95 4.21 4.61
CA VAL A 509 33.83 3.66 5.39
C VAL A 509 32.97 2.73 4.54
N GLU A 510 32.64 3.13 3.31
CA GLU A 510 31.85 2.32 2.36
C GLU A 510 32.56 0.98 2.03
N LYS A 511 33.87 1.01 1.76
CA LYS A 511 34.67 -0.22 1.56
C LYS A 511 34.74 -1.12 2.79
N TYR A 512 34.70 -0.56 4.00
CA TYR A 512 34.75 -1.33 5.24
C TYR A 512 33.41 -2.01 5.53
N ASP A 513 32.31 -1.31 5.24
CA ASP A 513 30.94 -1.83 5.31
C ASP A 513 30.74 -3.02 4.35
N ASP A 514 31.33 -2.94 3.17
CA ASP A 514 31.34 -4.05 2.18
C ASP A 514 32.16 -5.25 2.67
N LEU A 515 33.28 -5.03 3.36
CA LEU A 515 34.10 -6.09 3.96
C LEU A 515 33.38 -6.78 5.13
N LEU A 516 32.66 -6.03 5.96
CA LEU A 516 31.85 -6.56 7.05
C LEU A 516 30.70 -7.44 6.51
N LYS A 517 29.98 -6.96 5.48
CA LYS A 517 28.91 -7.71 4.80
C LYS A 517 29.40 -8.98 4.10
N ALA A 518 30.65 -9.00 3.65
CA ALA A 518 31.27 -10.18 3.05
C ALA A 518 31.79 -11.19 4.09
N SER A 519 31.90 -10.80 5.36
CA SER A 519 32.45 -11.61 6.46
C SER A 519 31.39 -12.25 7.38
N THR A 520 30.10 -11.94 7.17
CA THR A 520 28.91 -12.58 7.77
C THR A 520 28.22 -13.47 6.77
#